data_AF-A0A9Q3KTM8-F1
#
_entry.id   AF-A0A9Q3KTM8-F1
#
_cell.length_a   1.000
_cell.length_b   1.000
_cell.length_c   1.000
_cell.angle_alpha   90.00
_cell.angle_beta   90.00
_cell.angle_gamma   90.00
#
_symmetry.space_group_name_H-M   'P 1'
#
loop_
_entity.id
_entity.type
_entity.pdbx_description
1 polymer ?
#
loop_
_entity_poly.entity_id
_entity_poly.type
_entity_poly.pdbx_seq_one_letter_code
_entity_poly.pdbx_strand_id
1 'polypeptide(L)'
;MKEGGHVSLYIADFRRLVSRIGDWGERPLIHHFRKGLPSRILDQLTSHPSRIDSLQDLMDITMELDTRYHERQNEKSHHQEKKPEASKSSSSHPQNSSSSMSACDSKPKHKHDSQNTINQWYSQDTTKTWI
;
A
#
# COMPACT_ATOMS: atom_id res chain seq x y z
N MET A 1 7.71 6.99 11.99
CA MET A 1 7.38 5.75 11.24
C MET A 1 8.50 5.41 10.26
N LYS A 2 8.48 4.25 9.59
CA LYS A 2 9.46 3.88 8.55
C LYS A 2 9.03 4.40 7.17
N GLU A 3 9.96 4.56 6.23
CA GLU A 3 9.70 5.12 4.89
C GLU A 3 8.64 4.37 4.06
N GLY A 4 8.45 3.05 4.27
CA GLY A 4 7.41 2.26 3.60
C GLY A 4 6.16 1.97 4.45
N GLY A 5 6.07 2.55 5.64
CA GLY A 5 4.91 2.36 6.52
C GLY A 5 3.72 3.21 6.10
N HIS A 6 2.51 2.71 6.37
CA HIS A 6 1.27 3.45 6.16
C HIS A 6 1.06 4.51 7.26
N VAL A 7 0.64 5.70 6.84
CA VAL A 7 0.35 6.82 7.72
C VAL A 7 -0.85 6.55 8.62
N SER A 8 -1.85 5.79 8.15
CA SER A 8 -3.06 5.46 8.90
C SER A 8 -2.74 4.78 10.24
N LEU A 9 -1.80 3.83 10.25
CA LEU A 9 -1.33 3.16 11.46
C LEU A 9 -0.62 4.13 12.41
N TYR A 10 0.22 5.00 11.86
CA TYR A 10 0.92 6.02 12.64
C TYR A 10 -0.06 7.02 13.28
N ILE A 11 -1.08 7.47 12.54
CA ILE A 11 -2.13 8.36 13.06
C ILE A 11 -2.88 7.68 14.22
N ALA A 12 -3.27 6.41 14.06
CA ALA A 12 -3.96 5.67 15.11
C ALA A 12 -3.12 5.57 16.39
N ASP A 13 -1.84 5.21 16.26
CA ASP A 13 -0.90 5.15 17.38
C ASP A 13 -0.66 6.53 18.02
N PHE A 14 -0.53 7.57 17.20
CA PHE A 14 -0.34 8.94 17.67
C PHE A 14 -1.57 9.43 18.45
N ARG A 15 -2.78 9.23 17.93
CA ARG A 15 -4.02 9.58 18.64
C ARG A 15 -4.13 8.84 19.96
N ARG A 16 -3.82 7.54 19.99
CA ARG A 16 -3.77 6.75 21.24
C ARG A 16 -2.76 7.33 22.24
N LEU A 17 -1.60 7.79 21.77
CA LEU A 17 -0.60 8.42 22.61
C LEU A 17 -1.09 9.77 23.16
N VAL A 18 -1.67 10.62 22.32
CA VAL A 18 -2.23 11.92 22.74
C VAL A 18 -3.32 11.74 23.79
N SER A 19 -4.24 10.79 23.60
CA SER A 19 -5.27 10.49 24.61
C SER A 19 -4.71 10.03 25.96
N ARG A 20 -3.52 9.43 25.99
CA ARG A 20 -2.87 9.00 27.24
C ARG A 20 -2.11 10.12 27.92
N ILE A 21 -1.57 11.06 27.15
CA ILE A 21 -0.76 12.16 27.67
C ILE A 21 -1.64 13.31 28.18
N GLY A 22 -2.84 13.50 27.62
CA GLY A 22 -3.81 14.52 28.05
C GLY A 22 -3.68 15.85 27.30
N ASP A 23 -3.97 16.97 27.98
CA ASP A 23 -4.18 18.31 27.42
C ASP A 23 -2.88 19.01 26.95
N TRP A 24 -2.22 18.42 25.96
CA TRP A 24 -1.16 19.09 25.23
C TRP A 24 -1.77 20.07 24.24
N GLY A 25 -1.22 21.29 24.20
CA GLY A 25 -1.63 22.26 23.19
C GLY A 25 -1.38 21.75 21.77
N GLU A 26 -2.18 22.23 20.82
CA GLU A 26 -2.15 21.76 19.43
C GLU A 26 -0.80 22.00 18.74
N ARG A 27 -0.12 23.12 19.05
CA ARG A 27 1.19 23.47 18.48
C ARG A 27 2.28 22.43 18.78
N PRO A 28 2.50 22.03 20.06
CA PRO A 28 3.35 20.89 20.39
C PRO A 28 2.99 19.61 19.64
N LEU A 29 1.69 19.29 19.54
CA LEU A 29 1.24 18.07 18.86
C LEU A 29 1.57 18.08 17.37
N ILE A 30 1.34 19.21 16.69
CA ILE A 30 1.73 19.41 15.29
C ILE A 30 3.24 19.20 15.12
N HIS A 31 4.06 19.80 16.00
CA HIS A 31 5.51 19.66 15.93
C HIS A 31 5.96 18.19 16.08
N HIS A 32 5.43 17.49 17.08
CA HIS A 32 5.75 16.08 17.31
C HIS A 32 5.24 15.18 16.18
N PHE A 33 4.05 15.47 15.64
CA PHE A 33 3.50 14.72 14.52
C PHE A 33 4.43 14.81 13.31
N ARG A 34 4.83 16.02 12.91
CA ARG A 34 5.76 16.26 11.79
C ARG A 34 7.10 15.55 11.98
N LYS A 35 7.64 15.57 13.20
CA LYS A 35 8.93 14.90 13.52
C LYS A 35 8.88 13.38 13.30
N GLY A 36 7.71 12.75 13.45
CA GLY A 36 7.55 11.30 13.24
C GLY A 36 7.25 10.90 11.79
N LEU A 37 7.09 11.86 10.88
CA LEU A 37 6.83 11.60 9.46
C LEU A 37 8.10 11.20 8.70
N PRO A 38 7.98 10.34 7.68
CA PRO A 38 9.08 9.99 6.78
C PRO A 38 9.43 11.18 5.88
N SER A 39 10.67 11.24 5.41
CA SER A 39 11.15 12.38 4.62
C SER A 39 10.32 12.56 3.35
N ARG A 40 9.90 11.46 2.71
CA ARG A 40 9.06 11.50 1.49
C ARG A 40 7.78 12.33 1.68
N ILE A 41 7.15 12.25 2.86
CA ILE A 41 5.91 12.96 3.13
C ILE A 41 6.23 14.41 3.51
N LEU A 42 7.31 14.66 4.25
CA LEU A 42 7.74 16.01 4.62
C LEU A 42 8.06 16.87 3.39
N ASP A 43 8.70 16.29 2.37
CA ASP A 43 9.00 16.97 1.12
C ASP A 43 7.72 17.36 0.37
N GLN A 44 6.76 16.43 0.28
CA GLN A 44 5.46 16.71 -0.34
C GLN A 44 4.63 17.71 0.45
N LEU A 45 4.71 17.67 1.79
CA LEU A 45 4.04 18.62 2.67
C LEU A 45 4.59 20.03 2.49
N THR A 46 5.90 20.16 2.27
CA THR A 46 6.56 21.45 2.00
C THR A 46 6.15 22.02 0.64
N SER A 47 5.90 21.15 -0.34
CA SER A 47 5.37 21.54 -1.65
C SER A 47 3.87 21.81 -1.66
N HIS A 48 3.15 21.50 -0.57
CA HIS A 48 1.69 21.63 -0.53
C HIS A 48 1.30 23.11 -0.39
N PRO A 49 0.36 23.63 -1.23
CA PRO A 49 0.04 25.06 -1.25
C PRO A 49 -0.77 25.54 -0.04
N SER A 50 -1.45 24.62 0.67
CA SER A 50 -2.30 24.97 1.81
C SER A 50 -1.49 25.17 3.08
N ARG A 51 -1.81 26.25 3.81
CA ARG A 51 -1.29 26.46 5.16
C ARG A 51 -1.97 25.49 6.13
N ILE A 52 -1.17 24.79 6.92
CA ILE A 52 -1.63 23.76 7.85
C ILE A 52 -1.48 24.31 9.28
N ASP A 53 -2.57 24.88 9.79
CA ASP A 53 -2.60 25.47 11.14
C ASP A 53 -3.27 24.55 12.17
N SER A 54 -4.04 23.54 11.73
CA SER A 54 -4.63 22.53 12.61
C SER A 54 -3.92 21.17 12.51
N LEU A 55 -3.89 20.45 13.62
CA LEU A 55 -3.43 19.07 13.69
C LEU A 55 -4.28 18.14 12.84
N GLN A 56 -5.59 18.38 12.77
CA GLN A 56 -6.50 17.54 12.00
C GLN A 56 -6.24 17.69 10.50
N ASP A 57 -6.14 18.93 10.01
CA ASP A 57 -5.76 19.21 8.62
C ASP A 57 -4.42 18.58 8.25
N LEU A 58 -3.46 18.63 9.17
CA LEU A 58 -2.16 17.99 8.98
C LEU A 58 -2.28 16.48 8.80
N MET A 59 -3.09 15.81 9.64
CA MET A 59 -3.33 14.37 9.54
C MET A 59 -4.00 14.02 8.22
N ASP A 60 -4.99 14.79 7.79
CA ASP A 60 -5.77 14.52 6.58
C ASP A 60 -4.92 14.69 5.32
N ILE A 61 -4.15 15.79 5.20
CA ILE A 61 -3.23 16.01 4.08
C ILE A 61 -2.16 14.92 4.04
N THR A 62 -1.59 14.56 5.20
CA THR A 62 -0.57 13.51 5.29
C THR A 62 -1.14 12.16 4.82
N MET A 63 -2.38 11.85 5.18
CA MET A 63 -3.06 10.62 4.76
C MET A 63 -3.35 10.61 3.25
N GLU A 64 -3.77 11.73 2.67
CA GLU A 64 -3.99 11.86 1.23
C GLU A 64 -2.69 11.67 0.43
N LEU A 65 -1.58 12.24 0.90
CA LEU A 65 -0.26 12.07 0.30
C LEU A 65 0.21 10.60 0.35
N ASP A 66 -0.05 9.93 1.46
CA ASP A 66 0.30 8.52 1.62
C ASP A 66 -0.50 7.60 0.69
N THR A 67 -1.82 7.79 0.63
CA THR A 67 -2.70 7.04 -0.28
C THR A 67 -2.21 7.16 -1.72
N ARG A 68 -1.99 8.38 -2.22
CA ARG A 68 -1.48 8.63 -3.58
C ARG A 68 -0.12 7.99 -3.83
N TYR A 69 0.75 7.98 -2.83
CA TYR A 69 2.05 7.32 -2.94
C TYR A 69 1.87 5.81 -3.13
N HIS A 70 1.05 5.17 -2.30
CA HIS A 70 0.82 3.73 -2.37
C HIS A 70 0.11 3.30 -3.65
N GLU A 71 -0.86 4.08 -4.13
CA GLU A 71 -1.50 3.87 -5.44
C GLU A 71 -0.46 3.87 -6.57
N ARG A 72 0.43 4.87 -6.59
CA ARG A 72 1.50 4.95 -7.59
C ARG A 72 2.49 3.79 -7.49
N GLN A 73 2.79 3.30 -6.30
CA GLN A 73 3.66 2.11 -6.16
C GLN A 73 2.97 0.86 -6.72
N ASN A 74 1.67 0.69 -6.47
CA ASN A 74 0.89 -0.42 -7.00
C ASN A 74 0.84 -0.42 -8.53
N GLU A 75 0.65 0.74 -9.16
CA GLU A 75 0.68 0.88 -10.63
C GLU A 75 2.02 0.47 -11.24
N LYS A 76 3.13 0.88 -10.61
CA LYS A 76 4.48 0.56 -11.05
C LYS A 76 4.76 -0.94 -10.98
N SER A 77 4.31 -1.60 -9.91
CA SER A 77 4.41 -3.05 -9.77
C SER A 77 3.62 -3.78 -10.86
N HIS A 78 2.41 -3.32 -11.19
CA HIS A 78 1.58 -3.93 -12.24
C HIS A 78 2.15 -3.75 -13.67
N HIS A 79 2.88 -2.67 -13.94
CA HIS A 79 3.47 -2.44 -15.26
C HIS A 79 4.77 -3.22 -15.49
N GLN A 80 5.44 -3.71 -14.44
CA GLN A 80 6.66 -4.51 -14.58
C GLN A 80 6.41 -6.00 -14.88
N GLU A 81 5.17 -6.50 -14.77
CA GLU A 81 4.85 -7.91 -15.04
C GLU A 81 4.61 -8.26 -16.52
N LYS A 82 4.70 -7.31 -17.46
CA LYS A 82 4.58 -7.61 -18.90
C LYS A 82 5.92 -7.53 -19.59
N LYS A 83 6.80 -8.49 -19.31
CA LYS A 83 7.88 -8.83 -20.24
C LYS A 83 7.25 -9.67 -21.38
N PRO A 84 7.31 -9.26 -22.65
CA PRO A 84 6.82 -10.09 -23.74
C PRO A 84 7.71 -11.32 -23.83
N GLU A 85 7.13 -12.50 -23.59
CA GLU A 85 7.75 -13.77 -23.92
C GLU A 85 7.90 -13.81 -25.45
N ALA A 86 9.13 -13.60 -25.91
CA ALA A 86 9.48 -13.69 -27.31
C ALA A 86 9.16 -15.10 -27.80
N SER A 87 8.24 -15.17 -28.75
CA SER A 87 7.78 -16.36 -29.45
C SER A 87 8.97 -17.16 -29.99
N LYS A 88 9.15 -18.40 -29.52
CA LYS A 88 9.90 -19.42 -30.26
C LYS A 88 8.92 -20.43 -30.83
N SER A 89 8.40 -20.12 -32.02
CA SER A 89 7.82 -21.11 -32.91
C SER A 89 8.93 -21.73 -33.75
N SER A 90 9.20 -23.02 -33.54
CA SER A 90 9.72 -23.90 -34.58
C SER A 90 9.42 -25.35 -34.21
N SER A 91 8.41 -25.87 -34.90
CA SER A 91 8.15 -27.27 -35.15
C SER A 91 9.43 -28.06 -35.44
N SER A 92 9.65 -29.15 -34.72
CA SER A 92 10.28 -30.37 -35.26
C SER A 92 10.23 -31.53 -34.26
N HIS A 93 9.38 -32.50 -34.54
CA HIS A 93 9.54 -33.91 -34.17
C HIS A 93 9.68 -34.68 -35.50
N PRO A 94 10.50 -35.76 -35.59
CA PRO A 94 10.18 -37.02 -34.89
C PRO A 94 11.35 -37.93 -34.41
N GLN A 95 11.05 -38.71 -33.36
CA GLN A 95 11.42 -40.12 -33.02
C GLN A 95 12.94 -40.47 -32.86
N ASN A 96 13.43 -41.28 -31.91
CA ASN A 96 12.99 -42.62 -31.48
C ASN A 96 13.77 -43.14 -30.23
N SER A 97 13.12 -44.08 -29.50
CA SER A 97 13.61 -45.23 -28.72
C SER A 97 14.33 -45.14 -27.35
N SER A 98 13.56 -45.59 -26.33
CA SER A 98 13.76 -46.77 -25.43
C SER A 98 14.53 -46.70 -24.10
N SER A 99 13.79 -47.13 -23.04
CA SER A 99 14.18 -47.82 -21.78
C SER A 99 15.10 -47.07 -20.79
N SER A 100 14.93 -47.07 -19.46
CA SER A 100 14.15 -47.89 -18.51
C SER A 100 14.23 -47.26 -17.10
N MET A 101 13.11 -47.28 -16.37
CA MET A 101 12.94 -47.57 -14.92
C MET A 101 13.77 -46.82 -13.86
N SER A 102 13.11 -46.07 -12.96
CA SER A 102 12.86 -46.50 -11.55
C SER A 102 12.29 -45.40 -10.64
N ALA A 103 11.37 -45.85 -9.78
CA ALA A 103 10.97 -45.38 -8.44
C ALA A 103 10.26 -44.02 -8.25
N CYS A 104 8.97 -44.15 -7.94
CA CYS A 104 8.12 -43.22 -7.21
C CYS A 104 8.58 -43.03 -5.75
N ASP A 105 8.51 -41.80 -5.21
CA ASP A 105 7.90 -41.60 -3.88
C ASP A 105 7.51 -40.12 -3.61
N SER A 106 6.19 -39.95 -3.46
CA SER A 106 5.37 -39.06 -2.63
C SER A 106 5.81 -37.62 -2.23
N LYS A 107 4.97 -36.65 -2.63
CA LYS A 107 4.76 -35.33 -1.99
C LYS A 107 4.00 -35.49 -0.65
N PRO A 108 3.91 -34.43 0.20
CA PRO A 108 2.79 -33.50 0.02
C PRO A 108 3.17 -32.02 0.08
N LYS A 109 2.42 -31.25 -0.70
CA LYS A 109 2.31 -29.80 -0.71
C LYS A 109 1.54 -29.34 0.54
N HIS A 110 1.96 -28.24 1.15
CA HIS A 110 1.02 -27.39 1.89
C HIS A 110 1.06 -25.99 1.30
N LYS A 111 -0.03 -25.63 0.60
CA LYS A 111 -0.35 -24.27 0.20
C LYS A 111 -0.93 -23.57 1.43
N HIS A 112 -0.53 -22.32 1.67
CA HIS A 112 -1.31 -21.42 2.50
C HIS A 112 -1.81 -20.29 1.61
N ASP A 113 -3.05 -20.44 1.14
CA ASP A 113 -3.86 -19.35 0.64
C ASP A 113 -4.21 -18.46 1.83
N SER A 114 -3.80 -17.19 1.81
CA SER A 114 -4.46 -16.16 2.60
C SER A 114 -4.77 -15.00 1.69
N GLN A 115 -5.98 -15.11 1.13
CA GLN A 115 -6.72 -14.02 0.54
C GLN A 115 -6.98 -12.97 1.64
N ASN A 116 -6.17 -11.92 1.71
CA ASN A 116 -6.53 -10.73 2.49
C ASN A 116 -7.28 -9.76 1.56
N THR A 117 -8.56 -10.05 1.35
CA THR A 117 -9.49 -9.16 0.65
C THR A 117 -9.92 -8.05 1.60
N ILE A 118 -9.24 -6.90 1.55
CA ILE A 118 -9.78 -5.64 2.05
C ILE A 118 -9.75 -4.64 0.91
N ASN A 119 -10.71 -4.79 0.00
CA ASN A 119 -11.19 -3.71 -0.86
C ASN A 119 -12.71 -3.69 -0.72
N GLN A 120 -13.19 -3.02 0.33
CA GLN A 120 -14.62 -2.75 0.50
C GLN A 120 -14.88 -1.28 0.18
N TRP A 121 -15.11 -1.07 -1.12
CA TRP A 121 -16.02 -0.11 -1.74
C TRP A 121 -16.58 1.02 -0.86
N TYR A 122 -16.16 2.25 -1.17
CA TYR A 122 -16.99 3.44 -0.99
C TYR A 122 -17.87 3.58 -2.24
N SER A 123 -19.01 2.88 -2.26
CA SER A 123 -20.08 3.23 -3.18
C SER A 123 -20.75 4.50 -2.67
N GLN A 124 -20.65 5.58 -3.44
CA GLN A 124 -21.41 6.79 -3.22
C GLN A 124 -22.88 6.52 -3.58
N ASP A 125 -23.76 6.54 -2.58
CA ASP A 125 -25.19 6.63 -2.82
C ASP A 125 -25.55 8.12 -2.91
N THR A 126 -25.67 8.62 -4.14
CA THR A 126 -26.15 9.97 -4.42
C THR A 126 -27.68 9.95 -4.48
N THR A 127 -28.35 10.10 -3.35
CA THR A 127 -29.79 10.41 -3.38
C THR A 127 -29.99 11.91 -3.63
N LYS A 128 -30.23 12.23 -4.91
CA LYS A 128 -30.89 13.46 -5.37
C LYS A 128 -32.18 13.68 -4.57
N THR A 129 -32.31 14.83 -3.91
CA THR A 129 -33.60 15.34 -3.43
C THR A 129 -33.84 16.66 -4.14
N TRP A 130 -34.82 16.67 -5.05
CA TRP A 130 -35.47 17.89 -5.52
C TRP A 130 -36.67 18.13 -4.61
N ILE A 131 -36.77 19.32 -4.02
CA ILE A 131 -37.97 20.15 -3.85
C ILE A 131 -37.47 21.57 -3.61
#